data_AF-T0PNN4-F1
#
_entry.id   AF-T0PNN4-F1
#
_cell.length_a   1.000
_cell.length_b   1.000
_cell.length_c   1.000
_cell.angle_alpha   90.00
_cell.angle_beta   90.00
_cell.angle_gamma   90.00
#
_symmetry.space_group_name_H-M   'P 1'
#
loop_
_entity.id
_entity.type
_entity.pdbx_description
1 polymer ?
#
loop_
_entity_poly.entity_id
_entity_poly.type
_entity_poly.pdbx_seq_one_letter_code
_entity_poly.pdbx_strand_id
1 'polypeptide(L)'
;MLEATTSFRAWKTTFLASSAQFQAYYLRDRIRAEANASMTAQETTPTSNDARDVLSFAEHERKLMLLATQRLQHTTATMATRYLLSAIAPALRVDLNETDGPYALWSALEAKCVGGDLLGLLQSLVDLELRYPTATATRAFLQAFDVRSAAFLDALLALDESTTTDVDTYRCRVMAKLQCVFLGHALSPGLATAFPAWQRAIGGWQYAELKQRLVEHGESLPVFAAFPPRRRAAPDSAIDTKDTAIDTKDTWMEEAPKRDDAPPRMSKSTSLLPTSVLVQATSVAACHYCTVMQHTTHNCPLLKKDFAANAVRATFAVPYMATCSYCLAPSPHRESSCPHLAKDLTRRCVRPAFQLPLGQSWPDTGCDVNLVRDRARAPMELVYARHNKDMHCAYCNTNDHRLHGCGTLRLAMLQRSVRKGFVVPQGLWCRYCVSFGRFEGHAEAHCRWLVEHVHTGVPISRQCLPLRLVLPTLPTPECSYCGHQSHKVEQCTMLQFDVVASSVRPDFCIPASVGCSYCVLHQNLRQHPLDACYRLREHQAARQVHPRFAVRSSKGLLMGSTEPRDTIERLATYSVEAPSKRSKYGP
;
A
#
# COMPACT_ATOMS: atom_id res chain seq x y z
N MET A 1 -24.33 0.63 -19.44
CA MET A 1 -24.11 -0.78 -19.02
C MET A 1 -22.81 -0.96 -18.25
N LEU A 2 -21.68 -0.42 -18.76
CA LEU A 2 -20.36 -0.30 -18.11
C LEU A 2 -20.38 -0.30 -16.57
N GLU A 3 -20.34 0.81 -15.82
CA GLU A 3 -20.21 0.82 -14.34
C GLU A 3 -21.43 0.43 -13.46
N ALA A 4 -22.50 -0.16 -14.01
CA ALA A 4 -23.37 -1.06 -13.24
C ALA A 4 -22.93 -2.53 -13.42
N THR A 5 -22.48 -2.90 -14.63
CA THR A 5 -21.63 -4.09 -14.82
C THR A 5 -20.21 -3.91 -14.27
N THR A 6 -19.69 -2.72 -13.96
CA THR A 6 -18.46 -2.52 -13.17
C THR A 6 -18.75 -2.10 -11.74
N SER A 7 -19.97 -1.79 -11.33
CA SER A 7 -20.33 -1.93 -9.91
C SER A 7 -20.49 -3.40 -9.56
N PHE A 8 -21.15 -4.20 -10.40
CA PHE A 8 -21.22 -5.65 -10.24
C PHE A 8 -19.88 -6.35 -10.53
N ARG A 9 -19.12 -5.97 -11.58
CA ARG A 9 -17.75 -6.49 -11.79
C ARG A 9 -16.75 -5.92 -10.79
N ALA A 10 -16.83 -4.68 -10.30
CA ALA A 10 -15.94 -4.23 -9.22
C ALA A 10 -16.34 -4.90 -7.92
N TRP A 11 -17.63 -5.04 -7.58
CA TRP A 11 -18.06 -5.87 -6.45
C TRP A 11 -17.53 -7.29 -6.60
N LYS A 12 -17.66 -7.93 -7.77
CA LYS A 12 -17.09 -9.26 -8.08
C LYS A 12 -15.57 -9.27 -7.95
N THR A 13 -14.88 -8.23 -8.42
CA THR A 13 -13.41 -8.13 -8.39
C THR A 13 -12.90 -7.84 -6.98
N THR A 14 -13.54 -6.96 -6.23
CA THR A 14 -13.27 -6.62 -4.83
C THR A 14 -13.66 -7.76 -3.90
N PHE A 15 -14.74 -8.50 -4.17
CA PHE A 15 -15.13 -9.70 -3.43
C PHE A 15 -14.11 -10.83 -3.64
N LEU A 16 -13.73 -11.11 -4.90
CA LEU A 16 -12.71 -12.09 -5.21
C LEU A 16 -11.31 -11.63 -4.72
N ALA A 17 -10.94 -10.35 -4.83
CA ALA A 17 -9.65 -9.84 -4.34
C ALA A 17 -9.56 -9.75 -2.82
N SER A 18 -10.65 -9.42 -2.12
CA SER A 18 -10.70 -9.43 -0.65
C SER A 18 -10.71 -10.85 -0.07
N SER A 19 -11.06 -11.86 -0.88
CA SER A 19 -10.91 -13.27 -0.56
C SER A 19 -10.15 -14.03 -1.65
N ALA A 20 -8.82 -13.93 -1.63
CA ALA A 20 -7.92 -14.64 -2.54
C ALA A 20 -8.20 -16.17 -2.61
N GLN A 21 -8.75 -16.76 -1.53
CA GLN A 21 -9.19 -18.15 -1.49
C GLN A 21 -10.39 -18.42 -2.43
N PHE A 22 -11.37 -17.49 -2.49
CA PHE A 22 -12.49 -17.59 -3.43
C PHE A 22 -12.10 -17.24 -4.87
N GLN A 23 -11.13 -16.35 -5.11
CA GLN A 23 -10.64 -16.05 -6.46
C GLN A 23 -9.98 -17.26 -7.12
N ALA A 24 -9.06 -17.92 -6.41
CA ALA A 24 -8.41 -19.14 -6.89
C ALA A 24 -9.42 -20.29 -7.10
N TYR A 25 -10.45 -20.36 -6.26
CA TYR A 25 -11.55 -21.32 -6.44
C TYR A 25 -12.40 -21.00 -7.69
N TYR A 26 -12.93 -19.78 -7.82
CA TYR A 26 -13.79 -19.36 -8.93
C TYR A 26 -13.14 -19.59 -10.31
N LEU A 27 -11.85 -19.22 -10.45
CA LEU A 27 -11.12 -19.45 -11.70
C LEU A 27 -10.98 -20.95 -12.02
N ARG A 28 -10.71 -21.78 -11.01
CA ARG A 28 -10.50 -23.22 -11.17
C ARG A 28 -11.81 -23.96 -11.46
N ASP A 29 -12.91 -23.52 -10.86
CA ASP A 29 -14.24 -24.08 -11.07
C ASP A 29 -14.79 -23.69 -12.44
N ARG A 30 -14.56 -22.43 -12.86
CA ARG A 30 -14.80 -21.98 -14.24
C ARG A 30 -14.01 -22.80 -15.26
N ILE A 31 -12.69 -22.96 -15.07
CA ILE A 31 -11.85 -23.78 -15.96
C ILE A 31 -12.33 -25.24 -15.97
N ARG A 32 -12.80 -25.79 -14.84
CA ARG A 32 -13.39 -27.13 -14.80
C ARG A 32 -14.73 -27.19 -15.54
N ALA A 33 -15.60 -26.19 -15.42
CA ALA A 33 -16.87 -26.15 -16.17
C ALA A 33 -16.62 -26.06 -17.68
N GLU A 34 -15.70 -25.19 -18.10
CA GLU A 34 -15.25 -25.06 -19.49
C GLU A 34 -14.59 -26.36 -20.00
N ALA A 35 -13.74 -27.01 -19.17
CA ALA A 35 -13.08 -28.27 -19.52
C ALA A 35 -14.05 -29.46 -19.55
N ASN A 36 -14.99 -29.57 -18.61
CA ASN A 36 -16.01 -30.63 -18.59
C ASN A 36 -16.96 -30.49 -19.79
N ALA A 37 -17.30 -29.27 -20.20
CA ALA A 37 -18.02 -29.01 -21.43
C ALA A 37 -17.21 -29.37 -22.70
N SER A 38 -15.88 -29.44 -22.60
CA SER A 38 -14.96 -29.78 -23.70
C SER A 38 -14.52 -31.26 -23.71
N MET A 39 -14.54 -31.94 -22.57
CA MET A 39 -14.01 -33.31 -22.37
C MET A 39 -15.00 -34.43 -22.70
N THR A 40 -16.18 -34.12 -23.25
CA THR A 40 -17.13 -35.12 -23.77
C THR A 40 -16.67 -35.83 -25.06
N ALA A 41 -15.39 -35.72 -25.43
CA ALA A 41 -14.77 -36.41 -26.55
C ALA A 41 -13.40 -37.02 -26.16
N GLN A 42 -13.21 -38.28 -26.55
CA GLN A 42 -11.99 -39.11 -26.45
C GLN A 42 -11.58 -39.62 -25.06
N GLU A 43 -11.90 -40.90 -24.79
CA GLU A 43 -11.09 -41.79 -23.96
C GLU A 43 -10.28 -42.73 -24.87
N THR A 44 -9.01 -42.97 -24.55
CA THR A 44 -8.17 -43.99 -25.20
C THR A 44 -7.40 -44.78 -24.15
N THR A 45 -7.53 -46.11 -24.19
CA THR A 45 -6.95 -47.05 -23.23
C THR A 45 -5.48 -47.37 -23.51
N PRO A 46 -4.55 -47.25 -22.55
CA PRO A 46 -3.17 -47.72 -22.70
C PRO A 46 -3.01 -49.20 -22.23
N THR A 47 -2.27 -49.99 -23.01
CA THR A 47 -1.98 -51.40 -22.74
C THR A 47 -0.48 -51.66 -22.56
N SER A 48 -0.01 -51.86 -21.32
CA SER A 48 1.28 -52.51 -21.00
C SER A 48 1.31 -52.89 -19.51
N ASN A 49 1.84 -54.07 -19.16
CA ASN A 49 1.67 -54.67 -17.82
C ASN A 49 2.87 -54.53 -16.87
N ASP A 50 4.08 -54.25 -17.35
CA ASP A 50 5.32 -54.58 -16.62
C ASP A 50 5.93 -53.45 -15.77
N ALA A 51 5.19 -52.36 -15.53
CA ALA A 51 5.60 -51.24 -14.65
C ALA A 51 4.77 -51.15 -13.35
N ARG A 52 3.97 -52.19 -13.05
CA ARG A 52 2.78 -52.11 -12.18
C ARG A 52 3.05 -51.72 -10.72
N ASP A 53 4.10 -52.26 -10.11
CA ASP A 53 4.21 -52.22 -8.64
C ASP A 53 4.83 -50.93 -8.09
N VAL A 54 5.86 -50.37 -8.75
CA VAL A 54 6.44 -49.07 -8.34
C VAL A 54 5.52 -47.90 -8.73
N LEU A 55 4.78 -48.04 -9.84
CA LEU A 55 3.72 -47.08 -10.19
C LEU A 55 2.57 -47.12 -9.19
N SER A 56 2.22 -48.29 -8.62
CA SER A 56 1.07 -48.43 -7.72
C SER A 56 1.11 -47.49 -6.50
N PHE A 57 2.28 -47.29 -5.88
CA PHE A 57 2.40 -46.44 -4.69
C PHE A 57 2.27 -44.96 -5.06
N ALA A 58 2.96 -44.51 -6.11
CA ALA A 58 2.89 -43.13 -6.59
C ALA A 58 1.50 -42.80 -7.16
N GLU A 59 0.83 -43.75 -7.80
CA GLU A 59 -0.54 -43.64 -8.27
C GLU A 59 -1.54 -43.59 -7.10
N HIS A 60 -1.33 -44.40 -6.05
CA HIS A 60 -2.13 -44.35 -4.83
C HIS A 60 -1.99 -43.00 -4.11
N GLU A 61 -0.76 -42.50 -3.92
CA GLU A 61 -0.50 -41.19 -3.32
C GLU A 61 -1.12 -40.06 -4.16
N ARG A 62 -0.98 -40.12 -5.49
CA ARG A 62 -1.65 -39.18 -6.42
C ARG A 62 -3.17 -39.24 -6.30
N LYS A 63 -3.76 -40.43 -6.16
CA LYS A 63 -5.21 -40.63 -5.97
C LYS A 63 -5.70 -40.07 -4.63
N LEU A 64 -4.93 -40.26 -3.55
CA LEU A 64 -5.22 -39.65 -2.24
C LEU A 64 -5.13 -38.12 -2.30
N MET A 65 -4.10 -37.57 -2.94
CA MET A 65 -3.95 -36.11 -3.15
C MET A 65 -5.07 -35.52 -4.00
N LEU A 66 -5.54 -36.24 -5.03
CA LEU A 66 -6.71 -35.84 -5.82
C LEU A 66 -7.99 -35.83 -4.98
N LEU A 67 -8.25 -36.88 -4.19
CA LEU A 67 -9.42 -36.94 -3.30
C LEU A 67 -9.39 -35.86 -2.20
N ALA A 68 -8.22 -35.59 -1.61
CA ALA A 68 -8.04 -34.51 -0.64
C ALA A 68 -8.30 -33.14 -1.30
N THR A 69 -7.81 -32.92 -2.52
CA THR A 69 -8.04 -31.71 -3.28
C THR A 69 -9.52 -31.54 -3.66
N GLN A 70 -10.21 -32.61 -4.06
CA GLN A 70 -11.65 -32.60 -4.35
C GLN A 70 -12.49 -32.27 -3.11
N ARG A 71 -12.19 -32.88 -1.95
CA ARG A 71 -12.87 -32.56 -0.69
C ARG A 71 -12.69 -31.09 -0.30
N LEU A 72 -11.46 -30.58 -0.38
CA LEU A 72 -11.16 -29.18 -0.06
C LEU A 72 -11.85 -28.20 -1.04
N GLN A 73 -11.92 -28.55 -2.32
CA GLN A 73 -12.72 -27.83 -3.32
C GLN A 73 -14.21 -27.82 -2.94
N HIS A 74 -14.81 -28.97 -2.65
CA HIS A 74 -16.23 -29.06 -2.26
C HIS A 74 -16.55 -28.24 -1.00
N THR A 75 -15.70 -28.28 0.04
CA THR A 75 -15.89 -27.44 1.24
C THR A 75 -15.80 -25.95 0.92
N THR A 76 -14.89 -25.56 0.02
CA THR A 76 -14.73 -24.16 -0.41
C THR A 76 -15.94 -23.70 -1.23
N ALA A 77 -16.45 -24.54 -2.13
CA ALA A 77 -17.68 -24.32 -2.90
C ALA A 77 -18.89 -24.09 -1.98
N THR A 78 -19.05 -24.97 -0.97
CA THR A 78 -20.14 -24.91 0.01
C THR A 78 -20.09 -23.60 0.81
N MET A 79 -18.89 -23.20 1.26
CA MET A 79 -18.70 -21.94 1.98
C MET A 79 -18.94 -20.72 1.10
N ALA A 80 -18.45 -20.73 -0.15
CA ALA A 80 -18.67 -19.65 -1.12
C ALA A 80 -20.17 -19.47 -1.42
N THR A 81 -20.89 -20.57 -1.69
CA THR A 81 -22.33 -20.56 -1.97
C THR A 81 -23.12 -20.02 -0.78
N ARG A 82 -22.82 -20.48 0.45
CA ARG A 82 -23.45 -19.95 1.67
C ARG A 82 -23.16 -18.46 1.88
N TYR A 83 -21.93 -18.01 1.61
CA TYR A 83 -21.57 -16.60 1.73
C TYR A 83 -22.35 -15.74 0.72
N LEU A 84 -22.36 -16.16 -0.55
CA LEU A 84 -23.11 -15.47 -1.61
C LEU A 84 -24.61 -15.41 -1.29
N LEU A 85 -25.24 -16.54 -0.93
CA LEU A 85 -26.62 -16.58 -0.47
C LEU A 85 -26.88 -15.63 0.73
N SER A 86 -25.94 -15.53 1.68
CA SER A 86 -26.08 -14.61 2.81
C SER A 86 -26.05 -13.13 2.41
N ALA A 87 -25.33 -12.78 1.35
CA ALA A 87 -25.24 -11.43 0.80
C ALA A 87 -26.42 -11.04 -0.11
N ILE A 88 -27.13 -12.03 -0.67
CA ILE A 88 -28.31 -11.84 -1.54
C ILE A 88 -29.57 -11.63 -0.69
N ALA A 89 -30.46 -10.74 -1.12
CA ALA A 89 -31.74 -10.47 -0.45
C ALA A 89 -32.63 -11.73 -0.38
N PRO A 90 -33.35 -12.00 0.73
CA PRO A 90 -34.11 -13.24 0.91
C PRO A 90 -35.09 -13.59 -0.22
N ALA A 91 -35.78 -12.60 -0.80
CA ALA A 91 -36.71 -12.80 -1.90
C ALA A 91 -36.07 -13.44 -3.15
N LEU A 92 -34.81 -13.11 -3.45
CA LEU A 92 -34.08 -13.67 -4.58
C LEU A 92 -33.49 -15.06 -4.29
N ARG A 93 -33.48 -15.52 -3.03
CA ARG A 93 -32.89 -16.82 -2.65
C ARG A 93 -33.75 -18.00 -3.08
N VAL A 94 -35.07 -17.83 -3.13
CA VAL A 94 -36.04 -18.89 -3.47
C VAL A 94 -35.63 -19.57 -4.77
N ASP A 95 -35.38 -18.77 -5.81
CA ASP A 95 -35.02 -19.24 -7.16
C ASP A 95 -33.52 -19.57 -7.34
N LEU A 96 -32.70 -19.41 -6.29
CA LEU A 96 -31.24 -19.58 -6.35
C LEU A 96 -30.75 -20.74 -5.46
N ASN A 97 -31.57 -21.21 -4.51
CA ASN A 97 -31.24 -22.32 -3.61
C ASN A 97 -30.98 -23.65 -4.36
N GLU A 98 -31.49 -23.81 -5.58
CA GLU A 98 -31.31 -25.02 -6.40
C GLU A 98 -30.01 -25.01 -7.23
N THR A 99 -29.19 -23.96 -7.15
CA THR A 99 -27.97 -23.87 -7.97
C THR A 99 -26.78 -24.61 -7.35
N ASP A 100 -26.25 -25.60 -8.09
CA ASP A 100 -25.09 -26.38 -7.68
C ASP A 100 -23.79 -25.58 -7.73
N GLY A 101 -23.48 -24.93 -6.62
CA GLY A 101 -22.20 -24.27 -6.37
C GLY A 101 -22.16 -22.78 -6.75
N PRO A 102 -21.05 -22.10 -6.39
CA PRO A 102 -21.00 -20.64 -6.41
C PRO A 102 -20.96 -20.07 -7.84
N TYR A 103 -20.46 -20.83 -8.82
CA TYR A 103 -20.46 -20.41 -10.23
C TYR A 103 -21.88 -20.49 -10.84
N ALA A 104 -22.63 -21.56 -10.57
CA ALA A 104 -24.01 -21.70 -11.04
C ALA A 104 -24.92 -20.61 -10.45
N LEU A 105 -24.81 -20.36 -9.13
CA LEU A 105 -25.49 -19.27 -8.44
C LEU A 105 -25.16 -17.90 -9.07
N TRP A 106 -23.89 -17.68 -9.41
CA TRP A 106 -23.43 -16.44 -10.03
C TRP A 106 -23.95 -16.26 -11.46
N SER A 107 -23.98 -17.33 -12.24
CA SER A 107 -24.53 -17.34 -13.60
C SER A 107 -26.04 -17.12 -13.60
N ALA A 108 -26.77 -17.71 -12.64
CA ALA A 108 -28.21 -17.49 -12.47
C ALA A 108 -28.55 -16.04 -12.06
N LEU A 109 -27.72 -15.42 -11.22
CA LEU A 109 -27.80 -13.97 -10.93
C LEU A 109 -27.55 -13.12 -12.18
N GLU A 110 -26.48 -13.43 -12.93
CA GLU A 110 -26.17 -12.72 -14.19
C GLU A 110 -27.33 -12.85 -15.19
N ALA A 111 -27.93 -14.05 -15.35
CA ALA A 111 -29.08 -14.28 -16.23
C ALA A 111 -30.36 -13.57 -15.77
N LYS A 112 -30.68 -13.57 -14.47
CA LYS A 112 -31.85 -12.83 -13.93
C LYS A 112 -31.74 -11.31 -14.13
N CYS A 113 -30.53 -10.78 -14.17
CA CYS A 113 -30.28 -9.36 -14.47
C CYS A 113 -30.42 -8.98 -15.97
N VAL A 114 -30.64 -9.94 -16.88
CA VAL A 114 -30.74 -9.68 -18.34
C VAL A 114 -32.18 -9.42 -18.81
N GLY A 115 -33.20 -9.61 -17.96
CA GLY A 115 -34.63 -9.41 -18.31
C GLY A 115 -35.00 -7.95 -18.68
N GLY A 116 -34.14 -6.99 -18.39
CA GLY A 116 -34.17 -5.63 -18.91
C GLY A 116 -32.81 -5.00 -18.63
N ASP A 117 -32.28 -4.16 -19.53
CA ASP A 117 -30.93 -3.61 -19.40
C ASP A 117 -30.88 -2.45 -18.37
N LEU A 118 -31.33 -2.74 -17.14
CA LEU A 118 -31.40 -1.82 -16.01
C LEU A 118 -29.98 -1.48 -15.50
N LEU A 119 -29.05 -2.44 -15.62
CA LEU A 119 -27.61 -2.20 -15.51
C LEU A 119 -27.08 -1.34 -16.70
N GLY A 120 -27.64 -1.52 -17.88
CA GLY A 120 -27.51 -0.64 -19.06
C GLY A 120 -27.79 0.82 -18.80
N LEU A 121 -28.94 1.05 -18.20
CA LEU A 121 -29.56 2.34 -17.97
C LEU A 121 -28.93 3.05 -16.76
N LEU A 122 -28.78 2.37 -15.61
CA LEU A 122 -27.97 2.86 -14.47
C LEU A 122 -26.55 3.18 -14.92
N GLN A 123 -26.01 2.28 -15.73
CA GLN A 123 -24.98 2.54 -16.72
C GLN A 123 -24.95 3.98 -17.24
N SER A 124 -25.77 4.18 -18.26
CA SER A 124 -25.79 5.41 -19.04
C SER A 124 -26.03 6.67 -18.19
N LEU A 125 -26.58 6.52 -16.98
CA LEU A 125 -26.71 7.57 -15.98
C LEU A 125 -25.41 7.92 -15.26
N VAL A 126 -24.65 6.95 -14.77
CA VAL A 126 -23.38 7.23 -14.05
C VAL A 126 -22.29 7.69 -15.03
N ASP A 127 -22.35 7.27 -16.30
CA ASP A 127 -21.56 7.85 -17.40
C ASP A 127 -21.85 9.36 -17.66
N LEU A 128 -22.93 9.93 -17.13
CA LEU A 128 -23.22 11.37 -17.22
C LEU A 128 -22.58 12.12 -16.05
N GLU A 129 -21.50 12.84 -16.33
CA GLU A 129 -20.88 13.77 -15.39
C GLU A 129 -20.91 15.19 -15.97
N LEU A 130 -21.50 16.15 -15.24
CA LEU A 130 -21.47 17.58 -15.63
C LEU A 130 -20.08 18.17 -15.37
N ARG A 131 -19.16 17.90 -16.30
CA ARG A 131 -17.81 18.46 -16.31
C ARG A 131 -17.85 19.90 -16.81
N TYR A 132 -17.93 20.82 -15.84
CA TYR A 132 -17.97 22.28 -15.97
C TYR A 132 -19.29 22.86 -16.51
N PRO A 133 -20.10 23.53 -15.68
CA PRO A 133 -21.34 24.18 -16.12
C PRO A 133 -21.05 25.48 -16.88
N THR A 134 -21.31 25.49 -18.19
CA THR A 134 -21.75 26.69 -18.91
C THR A 134 -23.26 26.59 -19.14
N ALA A 135 -23.96 27.69 -19.40
CA ALA A 135 -25.40 27.69 -19.70
C ALA A 135 -25.80 26.65 -20.77
N THR A 136 -25.06 26.62 -21.88
CA THR A 136 -25.28 25.68 -22.99
C THR A 136 -24.93 24.24 -22.62
N ALA A 137 -23.79 24.00 -21.96
CA ALA A 137 -23.40 22.65 -21.51
C ALA A 137 -24.36 22.09 -20.47
N THR A 138 -24.84 22.93 -19.54
CA THR A 138 -25.80 22.56 -18.49
C THR A 138 -27.14 22.16 -19.08
N ARG A 139 -27.68 22.92 -20.03
CA ARG A 139 -28.94 22.56 -20.72
C ARG A 139 -28.80 21.25 -21.51
N ALA A 140 -27.70 21.06 -22.25
CA ALA A 140 -27.44 19.83 -23.01
C ALA A 140 -27.25 18.60 -22.10
N PHE A 141 -26.51 18.74 -21.00
CA PHE A 141 -26.36 17.71 -19.98
C PHE A 141 -27.70 17.34 -19.35
N LEU A 142 -28.50 18.34 -18.95
CA LEU A 142 -29.81 18.10 -18.34
C LEU A 142 -30.76 17.36 -19.29
N GLN A 143 -30.79 17.72 -20.58
CA GLN A 143 -31.58 17.00 -21.58
C GLN A 143 -31.14 15.54 -21.74
N ALA A 144 -29.83 15.27 -21.78
CA ALA A 144 -29.32 13.90 -21.82
C ALA A 144 -29.64 13.12 -20.53
N PHE A 145 -29.59 13.80 -19.38
CA PHE A 145 -29.93 13.25 -18.07
C PHE A 145 -31.43 12.94 -17.92
N ASP A 146 -32.32 13.82 -18.39
CA ASP A 146 -33.77 13.60 -18.38
C ASP A 146 -34.10 12.27 -19.08
N VAL A 147 -33.62 12.11 -20.32
CA VAL A 147 -33.91 10.95 -21.18
C VAL A 147 -33.39 9.65 -20.54
N ARG A 148 -32.16 9.65 -20.01
CA ARG A 148 -31.57 8.44 -19.40
C ARG A 148 -32.17 8.13 -18.03
N SER A 149 -32.52 9.15 -17.25
CA SER A 149 -33.14 8.98 -15.92
C SER A 149 -34.57 8.49 -16.02
N ALA A 150 -35.36 9.01 -16.95
CA ALA A 150 -36.70 8.50 -17.26
C ALA A 150 -36.63 7.03 -17.65
N ALA A 151 -35.84 6.66 -18.67
CA ALA A 151 -35.73 5.28 -19.13
C ALA A 151 -35.28 4.30 -18.02
N PHE A 152 -34.31 4.68 -17.19
CA PHE A 152 -33.92 3.88 -16.02
C PHE A 152 -35.05 3.72 -15.00
N LEU A 153 -35.75 4.81 -14.68
CA LEU A 153 -36.78 4.82 -13.65
C LEU A 153 -38.07 4.15 -14.10
N ASP A 154 -38.41 4.21 -15.38
CA ASP A 154 -39.52 3.46 -15.96
C ASP A 154 -39.23 1.96 -15.95
N ALA A 155 -37.98 1.55 -16.20
CA ALA A 155 -37.57 0.15 -16.03
C ALA A 155 -37.53 -0.30 -14.56
N LEU A 156 -37.16 0.59 -13.63
CA LEU A 156 -37.08 0.30 -12.19
C LEU A 156 -38.46 0.29 -11.49
N LEU A 157 -39.40 1.09 -11.99
CA LEU A 157 -40.75 1.28 -11.44
C LEU A 157 -41.83 0.74 -12.38
N ALA A 158 -41.47 -0.20 -13.26
CA ALA A 158 -42.38 -1.03 -14.01
C ALA A 158 -43.15 -1.93 -13.03
N LEU A 159 -44.32 -1.45 -12.60
CA LEU A 159 -45.33 -2.21 -11.89
C LEU A 159 -46.27 -2.85 -12.92
N ASP A 160 -46.82 -4.02 -12.60
CA ASP A 160 -47.89 -4.62 -13.42
C ASP A 160 -49.06 -3.64 -13.59
N GLU A 161 -49.57 -3.52 -14.81
CA GLU A 161 -50.61 -2.55 -15.22
C GLU A 161 -51.97 -2.69 -14.49
N SER A 162 -52.09 -3.62 -13.55
CA SER A 162 -53.31 -3.96 -12.81
C SER A 162 -53.62 -3.05 -11.60
N THR A 163 -52.78 -2.07 -11.28
CA THR A 163 -52.92 -1.27 -10.05
C THR A 163 -53.56 0.11 -10.23
N THR A 164 -54.20 0.60 -9.16
CA THR A 164 -55.09 1.77 -9.13
C THR A 164 -54.39 3.13 -9.27
N THR A 165 -55.14 4.18 -9.65
CA THR A 165 -54.68 5.55 -9.95
C THR A 165 -53.86 6.28 -8.86
N ASP A 166 -53.91 5.84 -7.60
CA ASP A 166 -53.04 6.39 -6.54
C ASP A 166 -51.56 5.94 -6.73
N VAL A 167 -51.35 4.78 -7.36
CA VAL A 167 -50.03 4.24 -7.68
C VAL A 167 -49.28 5.11 -8.68
N ASP A 168 -49.94 5.69 -9.68
CA ASP A 168 -49.32 6.64 -10.61
C ASP A 168 -48.84 7.92 -9.90
N THR A 169 -49.68 8.47 -9.02
CA THR A 169 -49.32 9.65 -8.22
C THR A 169 -48.13 9.35 -7.30
N TYR A 170 -48.09 8.16 -6.71
CA TYR A 170 -46.95 7.69 -5.93
C TYR A 170 -45.70 7.49 -6.81
N ARG A 171 -45.82 6.82 -7.96
CA ARG A 171 -44.74 6.57 -8.94
C ARG A 171 -44.11 7.89 -9.37
N CYS A 172 -44.89 8.89 -9.80
CA CYS A 172 -44.37 10.20 -10.17
C CYS A 172 -43.60 10.88 -9.02
N ARG A 173 -44.08 10.78 -7.77
CA ARG A 173 -43.39 11.32 -6.59
C ARG A 173 -42.08 10.57 -6.27
N VAL A 174 -42.02 9.25 -6.50
CA VAL A 174 -40.80 8.45 -6.34
C VAL A 174 -39.80 8.74 -7.46
N MET A 175 -40.26 8.82 -8.71
CA MET A 175 -39.43 9.20 -9.87
C MET A 175 -38.75 10.55 -9.64
N ALA A 176 -39.51 11.60 -9.30
CA ALA A 176 -38.96 12.93 -9.06
C ALA A 176 -37.90 12.93 -7.95
N LYS A 177 -38.10 12.18 -6.85
CA LYS A 177 -37.10 12.03 -5.78
C LYS A 177 -35.83 11.34 -6.28
N LEU A 178 -35.95 10.23 -7.00
CA LEU A 178 -34.80 9.49 -7.51
C LEU A 178 -34.04 10.28 -8.58
N GLN A 179 -34.73 11.02 -9.46
CA GLN A 179 -34.09 11.95 -10.40
C GLN A 179 -33.28 13.03 -9.68
N CYS A 180 -33.79 13.60 -8.58
CA CYS A 180 -33.02 14.55 -7.78
C CYS A 180 -31.76 13.92 -7.16
N VAL A 181 -31.85 12.68 -6.65
CA VAL A 181 -30.71 11.96 -6.07
C VAL A 181 -29.65 11.66 -7.14
N PHE A 182 -30.06 11.11 -8.30
CA PHE A 182 -29.15 10.86 -9.41
C PHE A 182 -28.54 12.14 -9.97
N LEU A 183 -29.31 13.24 -10.05
CA LEU A 183 -28.78 14.53 -10.47
C LEU A 183 -27.69 14.99 -9.50
N GLY A 184 -27.94 14.95 -8.19
CA GLY A 184 -26.95 15.31 -7.17
C GLY A 184 -25.65 14.50 -7.25
N HIS A 185 -25.70 13.24 -7.69
CA HIS A 185 -24.51 12.41 -7.94
C HIS A 185 -23.80 12.69 -9.28
N ALA A 186 -24.54 13.12 -10.30
CA ALA A 186 -24.00 13.45 -11.63
C ALA A 186 -23.36 14.86 -11.71
N LEU A 187 -23.53 15.68 -10.67
CA LEU A 187 -22.92 17.01 -10.56
C LEU A 187 -21.46 16.96 -10.13
N SER A 188 -20.64 17.86 -10.68
CA SER A 188 -19.24 18.00 -10.27
C SER A 188 -19.09 18.36 -8.78
N PRO A 189 -17.95 18.03 -8.13
CA PRO A 189 -17.73 18.31 -6.70
C PRO A 189 -17.90 19.78 -6.29
N GLY A 190 -17.70 20.74 -7.19
CA GLY A 190 -17.92 22.16 -6.92
C GLY A 190 -19.40 22.53 -6.74
N LEU A 191 -20.32 21.75 -7.32
CA LEU A 191 -21.77 21.94 -7.21
C LEU A 191 -22.40 21.10 -6.08
N ALA A 192 -21.67 20.09 -5.58
CA ALA A 192 -22.13 19.21 -4.52
C ALA A 192 -22.43 19.92 -3.18
N THR A 193 -21.92 21.13 -2.97
CA THR A 193 -22.25 22.00 -1.83
C THR A 193 -23.48 22.90 -2.07
N ALA A 194 -23.67 23.35 -3.32
CA ALA A 194 -24.79 24.20 -3.71
C ALA A 194 -26.10 23.42 -3.84
N PHE A 195 -26.06 22.20 -4.38
CA PHE A 195 -27.25 21.38 -4.62
C PHE A 195 -28.06 21.07 -3.35
N PRO A 196 -27.45 20.65 -2.21
CA PRO A 196 -28.18 20.48 -0.94
C PRO A 196 -28.63 21.80 -0.29
N ALA A 197 -28.10 22.95 -0.71
CA ALA A 197 -28.59 24.26 -0.28
C ALA A 197 -29.86 24.65 -1.06
N TRP A 198 -29.86 24.47 -2.39
CA TRP A 198 -31.05 24.67 -3.22
C TRP A 198 -32.21 23.75 -2.82
N GLN A 199 -31.93 22.46 -2.58
CA GLN A 199 -32.93 21.49 -2.13
C GLN A 199 -33.64 21.93 -0.83
N ARG A 200 -32.88 22.46 0.13
CA ARG A 200 -33.43 23.00 1.39
C ARG A 200 -34.22 24.28 1.18
N ALA A 201 -33.77 25.18 0.30
CA ALA A 201 -34.47 26.42 -0.02
C ALA A 201 -35.81 26.18 -0.75
N ILE A 202 -35.87 25.12 -1.57
CA ILE A 202 -37.07 24.63 -2.28
C ILE A 202 -38.05 23.91 -1.33
N GLY A 203 -37.61 23.52 -0.12
CA GLY A 203 -38.44 22.81 0.85
C GLY A 203 -38.73 21.35 0.48
N GLY A 204 -38.02 20.75 -0.48
CA GLY A 204 -38.31 19.38 -0.90
C GLY A 204 -37.49 18.86 -2.08
N TRP A 205 -37.93 17.72 -2.61
CA TRP A 205 -37.33 17.03 -3.75
C TRP A 205 -38.08 17.38 -5.06
N GLN A 206 -38.13 18.66 -5.40
CA GLN A 206 -38.82 19.14 -6.60
C GLN A 206 -37.84 19.19 -7.78
N TYR A 207 -37.89 18.16 -8.63
CA TYR A 207 -36.92 18.00 -9.73
C TYR A 207 -36.90 19.18 -10.71
N ALA A 208 -38.08 19.69 -11.11
CA ALA A 208 -38.19 20.82 -12.02
C ALA A 208 -37.54 22.10 -11.47
N GLU A 209 -37.74 22.41 -10.19
CA GLU A 209 -37.14 23.59 -9.55
C GLU A 209 -35.61 23.43 -9.39
N LEU A 210 -35.14 22.26 -8.96
CA LEU A 210 -33.69 21.97 -8.86
C LEU A 210 -33.00 22.04 -10.22
N LYS A 211 -33.67 21.58 -11.28
CA LYS A 211 -33.22 21.69 -12.67
C LYS A 211 -33.13 23.15 -13.11
N GLN A 212 -34.14 23.97 -12.80
CA GLN A 212 -34.11 25.41 -13.08
C GLN A 212 -32.96 26.10 -12.34
N ARG A 213 -32.76 25.83 -11.04
CA ARG A 213 -31.63 26.38 -10.26
C ARG A 213 -30.27 26.03 -10.86
N LEU A 214 -30.11 24.83 -11.42
CA LEU A 214 -28.87 24.44 -12.08
C LEU A 214 -28.62 25.25 -13.37
N VAL A 215 -29.67 25.53 -14.16
CA VAL A 215 -29.60 26.38 -15.35
C VAL A 215 -29.29 27.83 -14.98
N GLU A 216 -30.02 28.41 -14.03
CA GLU A 216 -29.75 29.75 -13.47
C GLU A 216 -28.30 29.88 -12.99
N HIS A 217 -27.79 28.86 -12.29
CA HIS A 217 -26.41 28.86 -11.83
C HIS A 217 -25.41 28.79 -13.00
N GLY A 218 -25.63 27.91 -13.97
CA GLY A 218 -24.80 27.81 -15.19
C GLY A 218 -24.82 29.06 -16.08
N GLU A 219 -25.87 29.88 -15.98
CA GLU A 219 -26.00 31.20 -16.62
C GLU A 219 -25.34 32.32 -15.81
N SER A 220 -25.34 32.22 -14.47
CA SER A 220 -24.70 33.19 -13.57
C SER A 220 -23.17 33.15 -13.56
N LEU A 221 -22.57 32.04 -14.01
CA LEU A 221 -21.12 31.86 -14.01
C LEU A 221 -20.50 32.65 -15.18
N PRO A 222 -19.51 33.52 -14.92
CA PRO A 222 -18.86 34.27 -15.99
C PRO A 222 -18.14 33.31 -16.93
N VAL A 223 -18.12 33.62 -18.24
CA VAL A 223 -17.59 32.76 -19.31
C VAL A 223 -16.15 32.29 -19.04
N PHE A 224 -15.35 33.09 -18.33
CA PHE A 224 -13.96 32.80 -17.97
C PHE A 224 -13.79 31.96 -16.69
N ALA A 225 -14.86 31.72 -15.90
CA ALA A 225 -14.84 30.81 -14.75
C ALA A 225 -15.02 29.33 -15.15
N ALA A 226 -15.11 29.03 -16.45
CA ALA A 226 -14.88 27.69 -16.97
C ALA A 226 -13.42 27.28 -16.68
N PHE A 227 -13.22 26.63 -15.53
CA PHE A 227 -11.93 26.10 -15.10
C PHE A 227 -11.22 25.35 -16.25
N PRO A 228 -9.88 25.48 -16.38
CA PRO A 228 -9.15 24.86 -17.47
C PRO A 228 -9.44 23.35 -17.47
N PRO A 229 -9.74 22.76 -18.65
CA PRO A 229 -10.11 21.35 -18.73
C PRO A 229 -8.99 20.50 -18.15
N ARG A 230 -9.31 19.71 -17.12
CA ARG A 230 -8.37 18.75 -16.53
C ARG A 230 -7.83 17.87 -17.65
N ARG A 231 -6.56 18.06 -18.03
CA ARG A 231 -5.91 17.27 -19.08
C ARG A 231 -6.14 15.79 -18.74
N ARG A 232 -6.85 15.07 -19.61
CA ARG A 232 -6.85 13.61 -19.55
C ARG A 232 -5.39 13.20 -19.68
N ALA A 233 -4.92 12.27 -18.84
CA ALA A 233 -3.69 11.57 -19.15
C ALA A 233 -3.89 10.91 -20.51
N ALA A 234 -3.20 11.40 -21.53
CA ALA A 234 -3.24 10.79 -22.85
C ALA A 234 -2.59 9.41 -22.74
N PRO A 235 -3.11 8.38 -23.43
CA PRO A 235 -2.37 7.14 -23.57
C PRO A 235 -1.07 7.44 -24.33
N ASP A 236 0.07 7.04 -23.76
CA ASP A 236 1.42 7.35 -24.27
C ASP A 236 1.58 6.96 -25.74
N SER A 237 1.51 7.96 -26.63
CA SER A 237 1.87 7.82 -28.04
C SER A 237 2.14 9.20 -28.65
N ALA A 238 3.20 9.26 -29.49
CA ALA A 238 3.67 10.45 -30.22
C ALA A 238 4.10 11.67 -29.36
N ILE A 239 5.35 11.64 -28.92
CA ILE A 239 6.15 12.87 -28.85
C ILE A 239 6.43 13.29 -30.29
N ASP A 240 5.87 14.41 -30.73
CA ASP A 240 6.35 15.14 -31.91
C ASP A 240 6.65 16.59 -31.47
N THR A 241 7.94 16.91 -31.40
CA THR A 241 8.44 18.23 -31.00
C THR A 241 8.62 19.08 -32.25
N LYS A 242 7.85 20.16 -32.36
CA LYS A 242 8.21 21.29 -33.23
C LYS A 242 8.26 22.58 -32.45
N ASP A 243 9.40 23.24 -32.60
CA ASP A 243 9.70 24.53 -32.01
C ASP A 243 8.84 25.65 -32.60
N THR A 244 8.43 26.58 -31.74
CA THR A 244 8.21 27.97 -32.13
C THR A 244 8.99 28.85 -31.17
N ALA A 245 10.10 29.39 -31.66
CA ALA A 245 10.84 30.42 -30.95
C ALA A 245 9.97 31.69 -30.88
N ILE A 246 9.95 32.34 -29.71
CA ILE A 246 9.62 33.75 -29.60
C ILE A 246 10.79 34.43 -28.90
N ASP A 247 11.44 35.28 -29.68
CA ASP A 247 12.44 36.25 -29.25
C ASP A 247 11.72 37.45 -28.60
N THR A 248 12.11 37.80 -27.38
CA THR A 248 11.96 39.17 -26.87
C THR A 248 13.13 39.49 -25.95
N LYS A 249 14.00 40.35 -26.46
CA LYS A 249 15.15 40.95 -25.77
C LYS A 249 14.74 42.22 -25.02
N ASP A 250 15.50 42.56 -23.98
CA ASP A 250 15.65 43.89 -23.34
C ASP A 250 14.37 44.69 -22.97
N THR A 251 14.15 44.98 -21.67
CA THR A 251 14.15 46.40 -21.21
C THR A 251 14.09 46.61 -19.68
N TRP A 252 15.18 47.21 -19.16
CA TRP A 252 15.26 48.27 -18.12
C TRP A 252 15.06 47.96 -16.61
N MET A 253 15.56 48.93 -15.82
CA MET A 253 15.94 48.86 -14.41
C MET A 253 14.86 49.41 -13.48
N GLU A 254 14.89 49.04 -12.19
CA GLU A 254 15.08 50.02 -11.10
C GLU A 254 15.41 49.38 -9.74
N GLU A 255 16.55 49.81 -9.22
CA GLU A 255 16.89 50.19 -7.84
C GLU A 255 16.13 49.60 -6.63
N ALA A 256 16.89 48.90 -5.77
CA ALA A 256 16.53 48.64 -4.37
C ALA A 256 17.49 49.42 -3.44
N PRO A 257 17.00 50.31 -2.56
CA PRO A 257 17.87 51.12 -1.70
C PRO A 257 18.40 50.31 -0.50
N LYS A 258 19.69 50.50 -0.21
CA LYS A 258 20.36 49.99 0.99
C LYS A 258 19.80 50.67 2.25
N ARG A 259 19.75 49.93 3.36
CA ARG A 259 19.79 50.50 4.71
C ARG A 259 20.73 49.68 5.59
N ASP A 260 21.90 50.24 5.82
CA ASP A 260 22.65 50.02 7.06
C ASP A 260 21.91 50.72 8.22
N ASP A 261 21.93 50.13 9.42
CA ASP A 261 22.19 50.85 10.69
C ASP A 261 21.92 49.96 11.92
N ALA A 262 22.90 49.93 12.82
CA ALA A 262 22.87 49.39 14.19
C ALA A 262 24.09 49.95 14.94
N PRO A 263 24.20 49.90 16.29
CA PRO A 263 23.20 49.78 17.37
C PRO A 263 23.41 50.88 18.47
N PRO A 264 22.78 50.77 19.65
CA PRO A 264 23.56 50.89 20.91
C PRO A 264 23.27 49.74 21.91
N ARG A 265 24.23 49.17 22.67
CA ARG A 265 24.92 49.67 23.90
C ARG A 265 23.95 49.92 25.08
N MET A 266 24.19 49.54 26.35
CA MET A 266 25.28 48.81 27.07
C MET A 266 24.63 47.86 28.13
N SER A 267 25.36 46.96 28.80
CA SER A 267 26.13 47.27 30.02
C SER A 267 27.25 46.26 30.29
N LYS A 268 28.39 46.78 30.75
CA LYS A 268 29.58 46.01 31.15
C LYS A 268 29.46 45.58 32.62
N SER A 269 30.11 44.48 32.99
CA SER A 269 30.97 44.46 34.19
C SER A 269 32.06 43.41 34.06
N THR A 270 33.30 43.88 34.16
CA THR A 270 34.54 43.10 34.14
C THR A 270 34.81 42.51 35.52
N SER A 271 35.59 41.43 35.64
CA SER A 271 36.90 41.40 36.34
C SER A 271 37.28 40.06 36.99
N LEU A 272 38.51 39.62 36.69
CA LEU A 272 39.45 38.81 37.48
C LEU A 272 39.20 37.30 37.75
N LEU A 273 40.17 36.52 37.29
CA LEU A 273 40.61 35.24 37.89
C LEU A 273 41.18 35.49 39.29
N PRO A 274 41.15 34.47 40.18
CA PRO A 274 42.44 33.85 40.52
C PRO A 274 42.41 32.31 40.56
N THR A 275 43.62 31.75 40.59
CA THR A 275 43.94 30.32 40.51
C THR A 275 43.73 29.58 41.83
N SER A 276 43.38 28.29 41.73
CA SER A 276 43.51 27.21 42.73
C SER A 276 42.77 27.31 44.08
N VAL A 277 42.02 26.25 44.42
CA VAL A 277 42.33 25.30 45.53
C VAL A 277 41.39 24.08 45.38
N LEU A 278 41.90 22.87 45.62
CA LEU A 278 41.05 21.67 45.76
C LEU A 278 40.20 21.80 47.04
N VAL A 279 38.87 21.82 46.89
CA VAL A 279 37.95 21.51 47.98
C VAL A 279 37.04 20.37 47.54
N GLN A 280 37.28 19.18 48.11
CA GLN A 280 36.36 18.05 47.99
C GLN A 280 35.08 18.36 48.78
N ALA A 281 34.11 18.99 48.12
CA ALA A 281 32.74 19.03 48.62
C ALA A 281 32.16 17.61 48.56
N THR A 282 32.23 16.89 49.67
CA THR A 282 31.59 15.58 49.87
C THR A 282 30.08 15.74 49.99
N SER A 283 29.42 16.16 48.91
CA SER A 283 27.97 16.01 48.79
C SER A 283 27.66 14.51 48.76
N VAL A 284 27.21 13.98 49.89
CA VAL A 284 26.70 12.60 49.99
C VAL A 284 25.46 12.53 49.10
N ALA A 285 25.65 12.02 47.88
CA ALA A 285 24.59 12.02 46.87
C ALA A 285 23.48 11.07 47.30
N ALA A 286 22.33 11.64 47.67
CA ALA A 286 21.13 10.90 47.98
C ALA A 286 20.76 9.96 46.82
N CYS A 287 20.24 8.77 47.15
CA CYS A 287 19.75 7.84 46.14
C CYS A 287 18.64 8.50 45.30
N HIS A 288 18.87 8.73 44.01
CA HIS A 288 17.86 9.36 43.14
C HIS A 288 16.57 8.53 43.00
N TYR A 289 16.59 7.25 43.41
CA TYR A 289 15.38 6.45 43.49
C TYR A 289 14.62 6.66 44.81
N CYS A 290 15.13 6.16 45.93
CA CYS A 290 14.39 6.20 47.20
C CYS A 290 14.70 7.41 48.09
N THR A 291 15.49 8.38 47.63
CA THR A 291 15.91 9.62 48.33
C THR A 291 16.71 9.43 49.63
N VAL A 292 17.07 8.19 49.99
CA VAL A 292 17.86 7.89 51.18
C VAL A 292 19.35 8.17 50.95
N MET A 293 20.00 8.84 51.91
CA MET A 293 21.42 9.27 51.87
C MET A 293 22.46 8.13 52.03
N GLN A 294 22.02 6.91 52.34
CA GLN A 294 22.90 5.81 52.75
C GLN A 294 23.47 4.97 51.59
N HIS A 295 23.00 5.17 50.36
CA HIS A 295 23.46 4.39 49.21
C HIS A 295 23.31 5.15 47.89
N THR A 296 24.18 4.80 46.93
CA THR A 296 24.08 5.24 45.53
C THR A 296 22.87 4.62 44.84
N THR A 297 22.33 5.31 43.83
CA THR A 297 21.18 4.83 43.03
C THR A 297 21.33 3.41 42.50
N HIS A 298 22.53 3.00 42.06
CA HIS A 298 22.81 1.64 41.56
C HIS A 298 22.75 0.54 42.64
N ASN A 299 22.91 0.92 43.91
CA ASN A 299 22.81 0.01 45.07
C ASN A 299 21.43 0.03 45.74
N CYS A 300 20.46 0.79 45.22
CA CYS A 300 19.15 0.92 45.84
C CYS A 300 18.38 -0.42 45.87
N PRO A 301 18.03 -0.95 47.07
CA PRO A 301 17.28 -2.19 47.17
C PRO A 301 15.86 -2.05 46.64
N LEU A 302 15.24 -0.87 46.78
CA LEU A 302 13.93 -0.58 46.22
C LEU A 302 13.96 -0.51 44.69
N LEU A 303 14.98 0.09 44.07
CA LEU A 303 15.13 0.06 42.61
C LEU A 303 15.30 -1.37 42.10
N LYS A 304 16.11 -2.21 42.77
CA LYS A 304 16.29 -3.62 42.40
C LYS A 304 14.99 -4.42 42.53
N LYS A 305 14.22 -4.20 43.59
CA LYS A 305 12.90 -4.83 43.80
C LYS A 305 11.89 -4.41 42.73
N ASP A 306 11.75 -3.11 42.50
CA ASP A 306 10.79 -2.56 41.56
C ASP A 306 11.17 -2.91 40.11
N PHE A 307 12.46 -2.96 39.77
CA PHE A 307 12.92 -3.42 38.46
C PHE A 307 12.62 -4.91 38.25
N ALA A 308 12.90 -5.77 39.22
CA ALA A 308 12.56 -7.19 39.15
C ALA A 308 11.05 -7.45 39.02
N ALA A 309 10.21 -6.54 39.53
CA ALA A 309 8.76 -6.59 39.43
C ALA A 309 8.16 -5.86 38.21
N ASN A 310 9.00 -5.28 37.32
CA ASN A 310 8.56 -4.35 36.25
C ASN A 310 7.69 -3.18 36.77
N ALA A 311 7.92 -2.74 38.01
CA ALA A 311 7.18 -1.72 38.73
C ALA A 311 7.99 -0.42 38.96
N VAL A 312 9.08 -0.20 38.20
CA VAL A 312 9.85 1.05 38.25
C VAL A 312 8.93 2.22 37.89
N ARG A 313 8.90 3.24 38.73
CA ARG A 313 8.09 4.45 38.51
C ARG A 313 8.37 5.04 37.13
N ALA A 314 7.31 5.31 36.36
CA ALA A 314 7.41 5.75 34.95
C ALA A 314 8.21 7.06 34.73
N THR A 315 8.37 7.88 35.77
CA THR A 315 9.18 9.12 35.74
C THR A 315 10.67 8.88 35.99
N PHE A 316 11.10 7.65 36.31
CA PHE A 316 12.47 7.34 36.68
C PHE A 316 13.22 6.62 35.56
N ALA A 317 14.14 7.32 34.90
CA ALA A 317 15.05 6.72 33.94
C ALA A 317 16.07 5.82 34.66
N VAL A 318 15.99 4.51 34.43
CA VAL A 318 16.95 3.54 34.99
C VAL A 318 18.35 3.86 34.44
N PRO A 319 19.36 4.16 35.28
CA PRO A 319 20.71 4.42 34.81
C PRO A 319 21.29 3.19 34.12
N TYR A 320 22.00 3.38 33.01
CA TYR A 320 22.66 2.30 32.25
C TYR A 320 23.64 1.45 33.11
N MET A 321 24.11 1.98 34.23
CA MET A 321 24.95 1.30 35.23
C MET A 321 24.18 0.37 36.20
N ALA A 322 22.84 0.43 36.22
CA ALA A 322 22.01 -0.40 37.11
C ALA A 322 21.64 -1.76 36.51
N THR A 323 21.85 -1.96 35.20
CA THR A 323 21.48 -3.18 34.45
C THR A 323 22.54 -3.47 33.40
N CYS A 324 22.94 -4.73 33.22
CA CYS A 324 23.79 -5.08 32.08
C CYS A 324 23.02 -4.88 30.76
N SER A 325 23.54 -4.07 29.83
CA SER A 325 22.88 -3.78 28.54
C SER A 325 22.62 -5.02 27.69
N TYR A 326 23.44 -6.07 27.85
CA TYR A 326 23.27 -7.32 27.11
C TYR A 326 22.08 -8.14 27.61
N CYS A 327 22.10 -8.57 28.87
CA CYS A 327 21.09 -9.50 29.42
C CYS A 327 19.91 -8.81 30.10
N LEU A 328 19.98 -7.50 30.34
CA LEU A 328 18.99 -6.69 31.06
C LEU A 328 18.68 -7.18 32.49
N ALA A 329 19.54 -8.04 33.06
CA ALA A 329 19.33 -8.59 34.38
C ALA A 329 19.50 -7.51 35.48
N PRO A 330 18.69 -7.55 36.56
CA PRO A 330 18.75 -6.59 37.69
C PRO A 330 19.98 -6.77 38.59
N SER A 331 20.82 -7.77 38.35
CA SER A 331 22.07 -7.95 39.08
C SER A 331 23.17 -7.09 38.44
N PRO A 332 23.76 -6.10 39.15
CA PRO A 332 24.79 -5.24 38.60
C PRO A 332 26.07 -6.02 38.35
N HIS A 333 26.39 -6.26 37.09
CA HIS A 333 27.65 -6.80 36.63
C HIS A 333 28.11 -6.03 35.39
N ARG A 334 29.43 -5.90 35.21
CA ARG A 334 29.99 -5.31 33.99
C ARG A 334 29.66 -6.22 32.80
N GLU A 335 29.47 -5.63 31.63
CA GLU A 335 29.17 -6.37 30.38
C GLU A 335 30.25 -7.42 30.07
N SER A 336 31.52 -7.08 30.29
CA SER A 336 32.68 -7.97 30.22
C SER A 336 32.60 -9.21 31.14
N SER A 337 31.72 -9.18 32.13
CA SER A 337 31.48 -10.26 33.11
C SER A 337 30.07 -10.85 32.97
N CYS A 338 29.35 -10.56 31.90
CA CYS A 338 28.00 -11.06 31.67
C CYS A 338 28.02 -12.54 31.24
N PRO A 339 27.43 -13.46 32.02
CA PRO A 339 27.46 -14.89 31.69
C PRO A 339 26.67 -15.21 30.41
N HIS A 340 25.67 -14.39 30.08
CA HIS A 340 24.95 -14.50 28.81
C HIS A 340 25.80 -14.02 27.62
N LEU A 341 26.49 -12.88 27.74
CA LEU A 341 27.38 -12.41 26.67
C LEU A 341 28.53 -13.38 26.44
N ALA A 342 29.17 -13.87 27.50
CA ALA A 342 30.20 -14.89 27.41
C ALA A 342 29.70 -16.15 26.69
N LYS A 343 28.53 -16.68 27.08
CA LYS A 343 27.91 -17.87 26.48
C LYS A 343 27.54 -17.67 25.01
N ASP A 344 27.03 -16.50 24.65
CA ASP A 344 26.63 -16.19 23.27
C ASP A 344 27.84 -15.88 22.37
N LEU A 345 28.93 -15.32 22.94
CA LEU A 345 30.24 -15.21 22.29
C LEU A 345 30.83 -16.60 21.99
N THR A 346 30.87 -17.50 22.98
CA THR A 346 31.31 -18.90 22.77
C THR A 346 30.49 -19.61 21.69
N ARG A 347 29.20 -19.30 21.60
CA ARG A 347 28.26 -19.87 20.62
C ARG A 347 28.19 -19.14 19.27
N ARG A 348 28.91 -18.02 19.11
CA ARG A 348 28.86 -17.14 17.94
C ARG A 348 27.43 -16.68 17.57
N CYS A 349 26.59 -16.45 18.57
CA CYS A 349 25.17 -16.08 18.41
C CYS A 349 24.80 -14.76 19.10
N VAL A 350 25.78 -13.85 19.22
CA VAL A 350 25.58 -12.49 19.75
C VAL A 350 24.62 -11.70 18.84
N ARG A 351 23.78 -10.85 19.43
CA ARG A 351 22.76 -10.08 18.70
C ARG A 351 23.41 -9.13 17.68
N PRO A 352 22.92 -9.02 16.42
CA PRO A 352 23.56 -8.19 15.38
C PRO A 352 23.72 -6.70 15.70
N ALA A 353 22.91 -6.16 16.62
CA ALA A 353 22.96 -4.75 17.03
C ALA A 353 23.85 -4.49 18.27
N PHE A 354 24.48 -5.53 18.86
CA PHE A 354 25.32 -5.37 20.05
C PHE A 354 26.75 -5.05 19.65
N GLN A 355 27.24 -3.88 20.07
CA GLN A 355 28.64 -3.48 19.92
C GLN A 355 29.46 -4.02 21.09
N LEU A 356 30.62 -4.63 20.81
CA LEU A 356 31.54 -5.04 21.86
C LEU A 356 32.14 -3.82 22.57
N PRO A 357 32.45 -3.89 23.87
CA PRO A 357 33.16 -2.83 24.58
C PRO A 357 34.49 -2.46 23.89
N LEU A 358 34.82 -1.17 23.90
CA LEU A 358 36.07 -0.63 23.37
C LEU A 358 37.28 -1.42 23.90
N GLY A 359 38.10 -1.94 22.97
CA GLY A 359 39.27 -2.78 23.27
C GLY A 359 39.05 -4.29 23.20
N GLN A 360 37.83 -4.78 22.93
CA GLN A 360 37.58 -6.20 22.66
C GLN A 360 37.35 -6.46 21.16
N SER A 361 38.13 -7.39 20.60
CA SER A 361 37.90 -7.94 19.25
C SER A 361 37.05 -9.22 19.33
N TRP A 362 36.44 -9.58 18.21
CA TRP A 362 35.86 -10.91 18.04
C TRP A 362 36.99 -11.97 18.03
N PRO A 363 36.77 -13.17 18.58
CA PRO A 363 37.81 -14.20 18.64
C PRO A 363 38.19 -14.68 17.23
N ASP A 364 39.37 -14.28 16.78
CA ASP A 364 39.93 -14.65 15.48
C ASP A 364 40.09 -16.17 15.35
N THR A 365 39.25 -16.76 14.50
CA THR A 365 39.31 -18.17 14.13
C THR A 365 38.90 -18.28 12.67
N GLY A 366 39.90 -18.44 11.78
CA GLY A 366 39.75 -18.39 10.33
C GLY A 366 38.81 -19.47 9.80
N CYS A 367 37.54 -19.12 9.63
CA CYS A 367 36.51 -19.96 9.03
C CYS A 367 35.67 -19.11 8.07
N ASP A 368 35.34 -19.71 6.93
CA ASP A 368 34.71 -19.06 5.78
C ASP A 368 33.38 -18.38 6.16
N VAL A 369 33.25 -17.11 5.76
CA VAL A 369 32.12 -16.21 6.07
C VAL A 369 30.78 -16.74 5.54
N ASN A 370 30.82 -17.65 4.56
CA ASN A 370 29.62 -18.19 3.91
C ASN A 370 28.78 -19.13 4.80
N LEU A 371 29.39 -19.90 5.72
CA LEU A 371 28.66 -20.88 6.55
C LEU A 371 27.80 -20.26 7.67
N VAL A 372 28.00 -18.98 7.99
CA VAL A 372 27.20 -18.28 9.01
C VAL A 372 25.85 -17.82 8.46
N ARG A 373 25.71 -17.62 7.14
CA ARG A 373 24.48 -17.08 6.52
C ARG A 373 23.34 -18.08 6.43
N ASP A 374 23.59 -19.34 6.15
CA ASP A 374 22.50 -20.30 5.87
C ASP A 374 21.80 -20.83 7.14
N ARG A 375 22.46 -20.82 8.31
CA ARG A 375 21.77 -21.04 9.60
C ARG A 375 21.03 -19.82 10.12
N ALA A 376 21.31 -18.62 9.59
CA ALA A 376 20.61 -17.38 9.97
C ALA A 376 19.25 -17.19 9.27
N ARG A 377 18.83 -18.14 8.41
CA ARG A 377 17.51 -18.14 7.73
C ARG A 377 16.42 -18.98 8.41
N ALA A 378 16.67 -19.49 9.62
CA ALA A 378 15.56 -19.94 10.47
C ALA A 378 14.81 -18.69 11.00
N PRO A 379 13.45 -18.68 11.01
CA PRO A 379 12.70 -17.54 11.52
C PRO A 379 13.01 -17.27 12.99
N MET A 380 13.00 -15.98 13.37
CA MET A 380 13.40 -15.47 14.69
C MET A 380 12.59 -16.05 15.87
N GLU A 381 11.47 -16.71 15.59
CA GLU A 381 10.61 -17.41 16.56
C GLU A 381 11.34 -18.55 17.30
N LEU A 382 12.22 -19.30 16.63
CA LEU A 382 12.80 -20.54 17.19
C LEU A 382 13.85 -20.30 18.31
N VAL A 383 14.48 -19.12 18.34
CA VAL A 383 15.50 -18.78 19.35
C VAL A 383 14.86 -18.16 20.61
N TYR A 384 13.77 -17.39 20.44
CA TYR A 384 12.99 -16.86 21.56
C TYR A 384 12.05 -17.89 22.23
N ALA A 385 11.83 -19.05 21.60
CA ALA A 385 10.94 -20.09 22.12
C ALA A 385 11.49 -20.87 23.33
N ARG A 386 12.81 -20.84 23.61
CA ARG A 386 13.45 -21.76 24.57
C ARG A 386 13.62 -21.26 26.01
N HIS A 387 13.23 -20.02 26.34
CA HIS A 387 13.55 -19.42 27.65
C HIS A 387 12.38 -18.81 28.47
N ASN A 388 11.12 -19.01 28.08
CA ASN A 388 9.96 -18.75 28.95
C ASN A 388 9.07 -20.01 29.02
N LYS A 389 9.04 -20.68 30.18
CA LYS A 389 8.29 -21.94 30.37
C LYS A 389 6.78 -21.75 30.58
N ASP A 390 6.33 -20.55 30.94
CA ASP A 390 4.95 -20.28 31.35
C ASP A 390 4.19 -19.39 30.36
N MET A 391 4.09 -19.84 29.10
CA MET A 391 3.37 -19.10 28.04
C MET A 391 1.85 -19.31 28.10
N HIS A 392 1.25 -18.94 29.23
CA HIS A 392 -0.21 -18.93 29.40
C HIS A 392 -0.84 -17.70 28.71
N CYS A 393 -1.92 -17.92 27.97
CA CYS A 393 -2.68 -16.84 27.35
C CYS A 393 -3.59 -16.16 28.38
N ALA A 394 -3.22 -14.97 28.84
CA ALA A 394 -3.95 -14.21 29.87
C ALA A 394 -5.45 -13.94 29.59
N TYR A 395 -5.94 -14.15 28.36
CA TYR A 395 -7.36 -13.96 28.04
C TYR A 395 -8.21 -15.25 28.15
N CYS A 396 -7.77 -16.34 27.52
CA CYS A 396 -8.51 -17.61 27.51
C CYS A 396 -7.98 -18.65 28.52
N ASN A 397 -6.85 -18.35 29.17
CA ASN A 397 -6.19 -19.17 30.19
C ASN A 397 -5.66 -20.54 29.72
N THR A 398 -5.36 -20.68 28.42
CA THR A 398 -4.72 -21.87 27.83
C THR A 398 -3.22 -21.64 27.60
N ASN A 399 -2.42 -22.70 27.63
CA ASN A 399 -0.96 -22.61 27.44
C ASN A 399 -0.49 -22.79 25.99
N ASP A 400 -1.42 -22.99 25.05
CA ASP A 400 -1.10 -23.39 23.67
C ASP A 400 -0.68 -22.23 22.76
N HIS A 401 -0.88 -20.98 23.19
CA HIS A 401 -0.62 -19.80 22.35
C HIS A 401 -0.36 -18.53 23.17
N ARG A 402 0.33 -17.57 22.56
CA ARG A 402 0.54 -16.21 23.10
C ARG A 402 -0.70 -15.34 22.91
N LEU A 403 -0.83 -14.29 23.72
CA LEU A 403 -1.99 -13.38 23.71
C LEU A 403 -2.33 -12.80 22.31
N HIS A 404 -1.32 -12.47 21.49
CA HIS A 404 -1.52 -11.98 20.12
C HIS A 404 -2.09 -13.03 19.16
N GLY A 405 -1.89 -14.32 19.44
CA GLY A 405 -2.42 -15.45 18.67
C GLY A 405 -3.76 -15.97 19.19
N CYS A 406 -4.36 -15.32 20.20
CA CYS A 406 -5.57 -15.80 20.84
C CYS A 406 -6.81 -15.61 19.97
N GLY A 407 -7.27 -16.71 19.34
CA GLY A 407 -8.50 -16.74 18.55
C GLY A 407 -9.73 -16.27 19.35
N THR A 408 -9.83 -16.63 20.63
CA THR A 408 -10.93 -16.22 21.51
C THR A 408 -10.93 -14.72 21.79
N LEU A 409 -9.76 -14.11 22.03
CA LEU A 409 -9.64 -12.66 22.21
C LEU A 409 -9.93 -11.92 20.90
N ARG A 410 -9.44 -12.44 19.77
CA ARG A 410 -9.72 -11.90 18.43
C ARG A 410 -11.21 -11.89 18.12
N LEU A 411 -11.92 -13.01 18.38
CA LEU A 411 -13.37 -13.10 18.23
C LEU A 411 -14.10 -12.12 19.16
N ALA A 412 -13.68 -12.04 20.43
CA ALA A 412 -14.30 -11.14 21.39
C ALA A 412 -14.08 -9.65 21.05
N MET A 413 -12.93 -9.28 20.48
CA MET A 413 -12.70 -7.92 20.00
C MET A 413 -13.57 -7.58 18.77
N LEU A 414 -13.70 -8.52 17.81
CA LEU A 414 -14.60 -8.36 16.66
C LEU A 414 -16.06 -8.19 17.08
N GLN A 415 -16.51 -8.97 18.08
CA GLN A 415 -17.86 -8.93 18.62
C GLN A 415 -18.09 -7.83 19.66
N ARG A 416 -17.06 -7.05 20.02
CA ARG A 416 -17.07 -6.08 21.15
C ARG A 416 -17.46 -6.71 22.50
N SER A 417 -17.22 -8.01 22.67
CA SER A 417 -17.56 -8.85 23.83
C SER A 417 -16.33 -9.20 24.69
N VAL A 418 -15.27 -8.36 24.66
CA VAL A 418 -14.09 -8.51 25.53
C VAL A 418 -14.52 -8.54 27.00
N ARG A 419 -13.99 -9.50 27.78
CA ARG A 419 -14.36 -9.72 29.18
C ARG A 419 -14.22 -8.41 29.97
N LYS A 420 -15.25 -8.05 30.75
CA LYS A 420 -15.26 -6.83 31.58
C LYS A 420 -14.04 -6.82 32.51
N GLY A 421 -13.22 -5.77 32.43
CA GLY A 421 -11.97 -5.64 33.18
C GLY A 421 -10.71 -6.14 32.45
N PHE A 422 -10.83 -6.84 31.32
CA PHE A 422 -9.67 -7.23 30.52
C PHE A 422 -9.17 -6.05 29.67
N VAL A 423 -8.02 -5.48 30.06
CA VAL A 423 -7.35 -4.41 29.30
C VAL A 423 -6.40 -5.03 28.28
N VAL A 424 -6.62 -4.77 26.99
CA VAL A 424 -5.69 -5.13 25.92
C VAL A 424 -4.41 -4.28 26.07
N PRO A 425 -3.22 -4.90 26.23
CA PRO A 425 -1.97 -4.14 26.29
C PRO A 425 -1.74 -3.30 25.03
N GLN A 426 -1.34 -2.04 25.22
CA GLN A 426 -1.07 -1.12 24.11
C GLN A 426 0.12 -1.61 23.28
N GLY A 427 0.05 -1.46 21.96
CA GLY A 427 1.10 -1.88 21.03
C GLY A 427 1.10 -3.36 20.63
N LEU A 428 0.20 -4.20 21.18
CA LEU A 428 0.03 -5.60 20.72
C LEU A 428 -0.45 -5.73 19.28
N TRP A 429 -1.28 -4.78 18.85
CA TRP A 429 -1.81 -4.69 17.49
C TRP A 429 -1.81 -3.24 17.04
N CYS A 430 -1.62 -3.04 15.74
CA CYS A 430 -1.81 -1.75 15.11
C CYS A 430 -3.28 -1.31 15.21
N ARG A 431 -3.56 -0.11 15.75
CA ARG A 431 -4.94 0.42 15.82
C ARG A 431 -5.60 0.51 14.45
N TYR A 432 -4.83 0.80 13.40
CA TYR A 432 -5.33 0.85 12.04
C TYR A 432 -5.89 -0.51 11.61
N CYS A 433 -5.09 -1.58 11.66
CA CYS A 433 -5.54 -2.93 11.37
C CYS A 433 -6.78 -3.33 12.20
N VAL A 434 -6.79 -3.02 13.50
CA VAL A 434 -7.92 -3.32 14.39
C VAL A 434 -9.21 -2.61 13.95
N SER A 435 -9.11 -1.38 13.42
CA SER A 435 -10.28 -0.67 12.87
C SER A 435 -10.90 -1.35 11.63
N PHE A 436 -10.13 -2.15 10.90
CA PHE A 436 -10.58 -3.01 9.80
C PHE A 436 -10.78 -4.49 10.21
N GLY A 437 -10.84 -4.79 11.51
CA GLY A 437 -11.02 -6.17 12.02
C GLY A 437 -9.82 -7.10 11.83
N ARG A 438 -8.64 -6.56 11.51
CA ARG A 438 -7.37 -7.30 11.38
C ARG A 438 -6.53 -7.15 12.66
N PHE A 439 -5.96 -8.27 13.09
CA PHE A 439 -5.22 -8.37 14.36
C PHE A 439 -3.78 -8.81 14.06
N GLU A 440 -3.08 -7.98 13.30
CA GLU A 440 -1.69 -8.19 12.91
C GLU A 440 -0.77 -7.55 13.96
N GLY A 441 0.21 -8.34 14.45
CA GLY A 441 1.15 -7.93 15.49
C GLY A 441 2.30 -7.09 14.95
N HIS A 442 2.01 -5.87 14.50
CA HIS A 442 3.01 -4.89 14.05
C HIS A 442 2.73 -3.50 14.64
N ALA A 443 3.78 -2.68 14.77
CA ALA A 443 3.65 -1.27 15.17
C ALA A 443 2.96 -0.44 14.08
N GLU A 444 2.24 0.62 14.45
CA GLU A 444 1.51 1.49 13.51
C GLU A 444 2.40 2.09 12.41
N ALA A 445 3.64 2.44 12.75
CA ALA A 445 4.65 2.94 11.79
C ALA A 445 5.08 1.90 10.72
N HIS A 446 4.70 0.63 10.89
CA HIS A 446 4.98 -0.47 9.95
C HIS A 446 3.71 -1.07 9.35
N CYS A 447 2.55 -0.42 9.53
CA CYS A 447 1.29 -0.88 8.99
C CYS A 447 1.23 -0.63 7.47
N ARG A 448 1.47 -1.67 6.67
CA ARG A 448 1.37 -1.62 5.20
C ARG A 448 0.06 -0.99 4.73
N TRP A 449 -1.07 -1.38 5.32
CA TRP A 449 -2.40 -0.87 4.97
C TRP A 449 -2.55 0.63 5.28
N LEU A 450 -1.94 1.13 6.35
CA LEU A 450 -1.97 2.56 6.68
C LEU A 450 -1.18 3.35 5.63
N VAL A 451 0.01 2.88 5.25
CA VAL A 451 0.84 3.50 4.21
C VAL A 451 0.10 3.51 2.86
N GLU A 452 -0.49 2.37 2.48
CA GLU A 452 -1.24 2.20 1.24
C GLU A 452 -2.46 3.13 1.18
N HIS A 453 -3.27 3.20 2.23
CA HIS A 453 -4.45 4.08 2.28
C HIS A 453 -4.11 5.58 2.42
N VAL A 454 -3.00 5.94 3.07
CA VAL A 454 -2.47 7.33 3.01
C VAL A 454 -2.11 7.68 1.56
N HIS A 455 -1.45 6.77 0.85
CA HIS A 455 -1.01 7.00 -0.53
C HIS A 455 -2.18 7.09 -1.53
N THR A 456 -3.22 6.26 -1.38
CA THR A 456 -4.41 6.28 -2.24
C THR A 456 -5.44 7.36 -1.85
N GLY A 457 -5.13 8.24 -0.89
CA GLY A 457 -6.03 9.32 -0.47
C GLY A 457 -7.31 8.87 0.24
N VAL A 458 -7.32 7.65 0.80
CA VAL A 458 -8.48 7.15 1.56
C VAL A 458 -8.58 7.93 2.88
N PRO A 459 -9.78 8.43 3.25
CA PRO A 459 -9.93 9.22 4.47
C PRO A 459 -9.66 8.37 5.72
N ILE A 460 -8.58 8.69 6.43
CA ILE A 460 -8.15 7.99 7.64
C ILE A 460 -8.61 8.78 8.88
N SER A 461 -9.19 8.07 9.86
CA SER A 461 -9.50 8.65 11.17
C SER A 461 -8.25 9.21 11.84
N ARG A 462 -8.32 10.46 12.34
CA ARG A 462 -7.21 11.11 13.07
C ARG A 462 -6.68 10.28 14.25
N GLN A 463 -7.50 9.40 14.82
CA GLN A 463 -7.12 8.50 15.92
C GLN A 463 -6.15 7.37 15.51
N CYS A 464 -5.99 7.14 14.19
CA CYS A 464 -5.12 6.11 13.63
C CYS A 464 -3.87 6.67 12.92
N LEU A 465 -3.71 8.00 12.88
CA LEU A 465 -2.48 8.62 12.38
C LEU A 465 -1.41 8.58 13.48
N PRO A 466 -0.17 8.16 13.18
CA PRO A 466 0.92 8.26 14.14
C PRO A 466 1.16 9.74 14.50
N LEU A 467 1.44 10.00 15.79
CA LEU A 467 1.57 11.34 16.38
C LEU A 467 2.70 12.23 15.78
N ARG A 468 3.45 11.75 14.79
CA ARG A 468 4.45 12.50 14.03
C ARG A 468 4.46 12.07 12.56
N LEU A 469 3.69 12.80 11.75
CA LEU A 469 3.85 12.89 10.30
C LEU A 469 4.25 14.34 9.99
N VAL A 470 5.49 14.55 9.53
CA VAL A 470 6.02 15.87 9.17
C VAL A 470 6.00 15.99 7.65
N LEU A 471 5.46 17.11 7.14
CA LEU A 471 5.45 17.46 5.72
C LEU A 471 6.58 18.47 5.43
N PRO A 472 7.23 18.43 4.26
CA PRO A 472 8.52 19.10 4.05
C PRO A 472 8.40 20.56 3.56
N THR A 473 9.40 21.38 3.93
CA THR A 473 9.70 22.67 3.30
C THR A 473 11.21 22.88 3.15
N LEU A 474 11.63 23.15 1.91
CA LEU A 474 12.92 23.72 1.47
C LEU A 474 14.21 22.89 1.70
N PRO A 475 15.23 23.06 0.84
CA PRO A 475 16.32 22.09 0.71
C PRO A 475 17.46 22.30 1.72
N THR A 476 17.81 21.24 2.44
CA THR A 476 19.08 21.09 3.16
C THR A 476 19.78 19.79 2.69
N PRO A 477 20.97 19.38 3.18
CA PRO A 477 21.72 18.23 2.64
C PRO A 477 21.15 16.88 3.10
N GLU A 478 19.86 16.69 2.88
CA GLU A 478 19.06 15.54 3.26
C GLU A 478 19.09 14.45 2.19
N CYS A 479 18.86 13.21 2.61
CA CYS A 479 18.56 12.14 1.68
C CYS A 479 17.34 12.52 0.83
N SER A 480 17.53 12.76 -0.47
CA SER A 480 16.47 13.17 -1.40
C SER A 480 15.30 12.19 -1.51
N TYR A 481 15.48 10.95 -1.05
CA TYR A 481 14.39 10.00 -0.92
C TYR A 481 13.57 10.17 0.36
N CYS A 482 14.19 10.07 1.54
CA CYS A 482 13.47 9.99 2.83
C CYS A 482 13.53 11.25 3.71
N GLY A 483 14.22 12.32 3.30
CA GLY A 483 14.39 13.55 4.06
C GLY A 483 15.34 13.44 5.27
N HIS A 484 15.99 12.30 5.50
CA HIS A 484 16.88 12.14 6.66
C HIS A 484 18.29 12.68 6.38
N GLN A 485 18.82 13.50 7.29
CA GLN A 485 20.17 14.11 7.20
C GLN A 485 21.32 13.12 7.46
N SER A 486 21.03 11.91 7.97
CA SER A 486 22.04 11.00 8.50
C SER A 486 22.73 10.08 7.47
N HIS A 487 22.30 10.10 6.21
CA HIS A 487 22.81 9.19 5.18
C HIS A 487 22.62 9.73 3.76
N LYS A 488 23.47 9.29 2.83
CA LYS A 488 23.30 9.57 1.39
C LYS A 488 22.19 8.71 0.80
N VAL A 489 21.59 9.14 -0.32
CA VAL A 489 20.55 8.39 -1.05
C VAL A 489 20.91 6.93 -1.34
N GLU A 490 22.18 6.64 -1.63
CA GLU A 490 22.75 5.30 -1.84
C GLU A 490 22.62 4.36 -0.63
N GLN A 491 22.60 4.94 0.57
CA GLN A 491 22.50 4.25 1.86
C GLN A 491 21.07 4.28 2.41
N CYS A 492 20.09 4.78 1.65
CA CYS A 492 18.71 4.92 2.10
C CYS A 492 18.00 3.57 2.11
N THR A 493 17.87 2.97 3.29
CA THR A 493 17.16 1.70 3.48
C THR A 493 15.72 1.78 2.96
N MET A 494 15.04 2.92 3.11
CA MET A 494 13.68 3.13 2.58
C MET A 494 13.64 3.02 1.05
N LEU A 495 14.58 3.66 0.35
CA LEU A 495 14.71 3.50 -1.11
C LEU A 495 15.04 2.05 -1.49
N GLN A 496 15.89 1.38 -0.71
CA GLN A 496 16.24 -0.01 -0.96
C GLN A 496 15.02 -0.94 -0.83
N PHE A 497 14.14 -0.70 0.16
CA PHE A 497 12.87 -1.41 0.29
C PHE A 497 11.91 -1.11 -0.87
N ASP A 498 11.72 0.16 -1.23
CA ASP A 498 10.77 0.55 -2.27
C ASP A 498 11.19 0.08 -3.67
N VAL A 499 12.49 0.01 -3.97
CA VAL A 499 12.98 -0.60 -5.22
C VAL A 499 12.66 -2.10 -5.27
N VAL A 500 12.84 -2.83 -4.17
CA VAL A 500 12.49 -4.26 -4.11
C VAL A 500 10.98 -4.48 -4.18
N ALA A 501 10.20 -3.63 -3.52
CA ALA A 501 8.73 -3.67 -3.54
C ALA A 501 8.11 -3.11 -4.84
N SER A 502 8.92 -2.53 -5.74
CA SER A 502 8.46 -1.83 -6.95
C SER A 502 7.51 -0.65 -6.66
N SER A 503 7.74 0.04 -5.55
CA SER A 503 6.94 1.15 -4.98
C SER A 503 7.69 2.48 -4.90
N VAL A 504 8.74 2.67 -5.71
CA VAL A 504 9.47 3.94 -5.81
C VAL A 504 8.54 5.05 -6.31
N ARG A 505 8.61 6.24 -5.71
CA ARG A 505 7.76 7.38 -6.08
C ARG A 505 7.87 7.72 -7.59
N PRO A 506 6.78 8.04 -8.30
CA PRO A 506 6.80 8.23 -9.76
C PRO A 506 7.71 9.35 -10.26
N ASP A 507 7.96 10.35 -9.41
CA ASP A 507 8.82 11.52 -9.66
C ASP A 507 10.29 11.26 -9.32
N PHE A 508 10.62 10.14 -8.69
CA PHE A 508 11.95 9.89 -8.14
C PHE A 508 12.83 9.05 -9.07
N CYS A 509 13.71 9.73 -9.80
CA CYS A 509 14.75 9.08 -10.60
C CYS A 509 15.82 8.42 -9.70
N ILE A 510 15.89 7.09 -9.71
CA ILE A 510 16.91 6.32 -8.96
C ILE A 510 18.31 6.68 -9.49
N PRO A 511 19.22 7.24 -8.67
CA PRO A 511 20.59 7.53 -9.11
C PRO A 511 21.34 6.25 -9.48
N ALA A 512 22.19 6.32 -10.52
CA ALA A 512 23.01 5.19 -10.98
C ALA A 512 23.97 4.64 -9.89
N SER A 513 24.27 5.42 -8.85
CA SER A 513 25.06 4.99 -7.70
C SER A 513 24.29 4.12 -6.70
N VAL A 514 22.95 4.09 -6.74
CA VAL A 514 22.13 3.17 -5.90
C VAL A 514 22.20 1.73 -6.42
N GLY A 515 22.32 1.56 -7.73
CA GLY A 515 22.49 0.24 -8.34
C GLY A 515 22.47 0.29 -9.87
N CYS A 516 22.96 -0.79 -10.48
CA CYS A 516 22.85 -0.97 -11.93
C CYS A 516 21.38 -0.98 -12.37
N SER A 517 21.02 -0.16 -13.36
CA SER A 517 19.65 -0.05 -13.90
C SER A 517 19.04 -1.40 -14.29
N TYR A 518 19.84 -2.33 -14.83
CA TYR A 518 19.38 -3.68 -15.16
C TYR A 518 19.08 -4.54 -13.93
N CYS A 519 19.89 -4.43 -12.87
CA CYS A 519 19.66 -5.18 -11.63
C CYS A 519 18.47 -4.60 -10.84
N VAL A 520 18.24 -3.28 -10.91
CA VAL A 520 17.05 -2.59 -10.37
C VAL A 520 15.75 -3.16 -10.96
N LEU A 521 15.68 -3.35 -12.29
CA LEU A 521 14.52 -3.98 -12.96
C LEU A 521 14.22 -5.40 -12.45
N HIS A 522 15.25 -6.12 -11.98
CA HIS A 522 15.15 -7.45 -11.39
C HIS A 522 15.23 -7.44 -9.86
N GLN A 523 14.79 -6.35 -9.21
CA GLN A 523 14.68 -6.19 -7.74
C GLN A 523 15.96 -6.56 -6.98
N ASN A 524 17.13 -6.32 -7.57
CA ASN A 524 18.43 -6.64 -7.01
C ASN A 524 19.31 -5.38 -6.98
N LEU A 525 19.55 -4.84 -5.79
CA LEU A 525 20.40 -3.68 -5.60
C LEU A 525 21.86 -4.10 -5.52
N ARG A 526 22.48 -4.25 -6.70
CA ARG A 526 23.94 -4.43 -6.82
C ARG A 526 24.56 -3.18 -7.44
N GLN A 527 25.51 -2.59 -6.73
CA GLN A 527 26.37 -1.52 -7.22
C GLN A 527 27.48 -2.12 -8.09
N HIS A 528 27.37 -1.93 -9.40
CA HIS A 528 28.41 -2.17 -10.38
C HIS A 528 28.04 -1.36 -11.64
N PRO A 529 28.99 -0.97 -12.50
CA PRO A 529 28.64 -0.35 -13.77
C PRO A 529 27.85 -1.33 -14.66
N LEU A 530 27.12 -0.80 -15.64
CA LEU A 530 26.17 -1.56 -16.47
C LEU A 530 26.88 -2.62 -17.33
N ASP A 531 28.08 -2.30 -17.83
CA ASP A 531 28.94 -3.19 -18.61
C ASP A 531 29.51 -4.37 -17.78
N ALA A 532 29.66 -4.21 -16.47
CA ALA A 532 30.07 -5.25 -15.52
C ALA A 532 28.89 -6.07 -14.97
N CYS A 533 27.65 -5.81 -15.40
CA CYS A 533 26.48 -6.54 -14.90
C CYS A 533 26.46 -8.00 -15.38
N TYR A 534 26.76 -8.94 -14.48
CA TYR A 534 26.74 -10.38 -14.78
C TYR A 534 25.39 -10.84 -15.35
N ARG A 535 24.27 -10.48 -14.70
CA ARG A 535 22.91 -10.84 -15.18
C ARG A 535 22.58 -10.27 -16.56
N LEU A 536 23.03 -9.05 -16.87
CA LEU A 536 22.83 -8.47 -18.19
C LEU A 536 23.58 -9.28 -19.25
N ARG A 537 24.84 -9.66 -18.97
CA ARG A 537 25.63 -10.51 -19.87
C ARG A 537 25.00 -11.90 -20.04
N GLU A 538 24.51 -12.49 -18.96
CA GLU A 538 23.81 -13.78 -18.93
C GLU A 538 22.52 -13.75 -19.76
N HIS A 539 21.64 -12.77 -19.51
CA HIS A 539 20.40 -12.60 -20.26
C HIS A 539 20.66 -12.18 -21.73
N GLN A 540 21.73 -11.45 -22.03
CA GLN A 540 22.17 -11.17 -23.40
C GLN A 540 22.63 -12.43 -24.13
N ALA A 541 23.45 -13.27 -23.48
CA ALA A 541 23.88 -14.55 -24.04
C ALA A 541 22.69 -15.50 -24.30
N ALA A 542 21.71 -15.50 -23.40
CA ALA A 542 20.44 -16.23 -23.54
C ALA A 542 19.43 -15.60 -24.53
N ARG A 543 19.77 -14.48 -25.19
CA ARG A 543 18.88 -13.70 -26.09
C ARG A 543 17.57 -13.23 -25.44
N GLN A 544 17.55 -13.08 -24.12
CA GLN A 544 16.40 -12.58 -23.33
C GLN A 544 16.36 -11.04 -23.24
N VAL A 545 17.40 -10.35 -23.71
CA VAL A 545 17.48 -8.89 -23.76
C VAL A 545 17.18 -8.38 -25.16
N HIS A 546 16.27 -7.40 -25.26
CA HIS A 546 15.90 -6.81 -26.53
C HIS A 546 17.12 -6.15 -27.23
N PRO A 547 17.35 -6.34 -28.55
CA PRO A 547 18.55 -5.84 -29.23
C PRO A 547 18.80 -4.33 -29.16
N ARG A 548 17.75 -3.53 -28.88
CA ARG A 548 17.85 -2.06 -28.72
C ARG A 548 18.29 -1.62 -27.30
N PHE A 549 18.52 -2.54 -26.36
CA PHE A 549 19.03 -2.21 -25.02
C PHE A 549 20.53 -1.87 -25.08
N ALA A 550 20.83 -0.60 -25.38
CA ALA A 550 22.19 -0.14 -25.65
C ALA A 550 23.04 -0.07 -24.37
N VAL A 551 24.05 -0.94 -24.27
CA VAL A 551 25.10 -0.84 -23.24
C VAL A 551 26.09 0.25 -23.67
N ARG A 552 25.83 1.50 -23.26
CA ARG A 552 26.82 2.57 -23.40
C ARG A 552 27.98 2.31 -22.45
N SER A 553 29.13 1.89 -23.01
CA SER A 553 30.37 1.70 -22.26
C SER A 553 30.83 3.03 -21.66
N SER A 554 31.05 3.07 -20.35
CA SER A 554 31.51 4.26 -19.62
C SER A 554 33.00 4.59 -19.84
N LYS A 555 33.71 3.84 -20.69
CA LYS A 555 35.14 4.06 -21.00
C LYS A 555 35.45 5.02 -22.15
N GLY A 556 34.44 5.66 -22.75
CA GLY A 556 34.61 6.48 -23.96
C GLY A 556 34.71 7.99 -23.80
N LEU A 557 34.70 8.54 -22.57
CA LEU A 557 34.58 9.99 -22.32
C LEU A 557 35.63 10.54 -21.35
N LEU A 558 36.92 10.44 -21.74
CA LEU A 558 37.99 11.27 -21.18
C LEU A 558 39.01 11.63 -22.27
N MET A 559 39.27 12.94 -22.41
CA MET A 559 40.31 13.63 -23.20
C MET A 559 40.21 13.59 -24.74
N GLY A 560 40.13 14.80 -25.33
CA GLY A 560 40.25 15.05 -26.77
C GLY A 560 39.30 16.15 -27.27
N SER A 561 39.75 17.42 -27.22
CA SER A 561 38.96 18.56 -27.74
C SER A 561 38.82 18.52 -29.26
N THR A 562 37.58 18.54 -29.76
CA THR A 562 37.24 18.97 -31.13
C THR A 562 35.99 19.85 -31.07
N GLU A 563 35.91 20.86 -31.93
CA GLU A 563 34.93 21.94 -31.81
C GLU A 563 33.50 21.53 -32.20
N PRO A 564 32.46 22.30 -31.77
CA PRO A 564 31.05 21.96 -32.04
C PRO A 564 30.59 22.05 -33.50
N ARG A 565 31.48 22.32 -34.47
CA ARG A 565 31.12 22.55 -35.88
C ARG A 565 31.04 21.28 -36.73
N ASP A 566 31.94 20.32 -36.52
CA ASP A 566 32.07 19.12 -37.38
C ASP A 566 30.90 18.12 -37.28
N THR A 567 30.05 18.25 -36.25
CA THR A 567 28.95 17.30 -36.01
C THR A 567 27.70 17.62 -36.84
N ILE A 568 27.54 18.88 -37.29
CA ILE A 568 26.36 19.33 -38.03
C ILE A 568 26.49 19.02 -39.54
N GLU A 569 27.70 19.10 -40.09
CA GLU A 569 27.93 18.93 -41.53
C GLU A 569 27.85 17.46 -41.99
N ARG A 570 28.03 16.50 -41.08
CA ARG A 570 27.98 15.04 -41.38
C ARG A 570 26.58 14.41 -41.38
N LEU A 571 25.53 15.19 -41.12
CA LEU A 571 24.14 14.71 -41.15
C LEU A 571 23.31 15.28 -42.32
N ALA A 572 23.90 16.16 -43.15
CA ALA A 572 23.21 16.80 -44.27
C ALA A 572 23.34 16.04 -45.62
N THR A 573 24.27 15.10 -45.72
CA THR A 573 24.56 14.36 -46.98
C THR A 573 24.78 12.87 -46.72
N TYR A 574 23.73 12.07 -46.89
CA TYR A 574 23.65 11.10 -47.99
C TYR A 574 22.25 10.46 -48.00
N SER A 575 21.45 10.88 -48.98
CA SER A 575 20.12 10.34 -49.25
C SER A 575 20.23 8.93 -49.85
N VAL A 576 19.38 8.00 -49.43
CA VAL A 576 19.33 6.65 -50.00
C VAL A 576 18.42 6.64 -51.22
N GLU A 577 19.02 6.43 -52.39
CA GLU A 577 18.30 6.16 -53.64
C GLU A 577 17.42 4.91 -53.51
N ALA A 578 16.18 4.97 -53.99
CA ALA A 578 15.29 3.82 -54.03
C ALA A 578 15.50 3.01 -55.32
N PRO A 579 15.93 1.73 -55.26
CA PRO A 579 16.02 0.90 -56.45
C PRO A 579 14.66 0.26 -56.75
N SER A 580 13.96 0.78 -57.77
CA SER A 580 12.85 0.03 -58.38
C SER A 580 13.37 -1.29 -58.95
N LYS A 581 12.64 -2.40 -58.75
CA LYS A 581 12.87 -3.63 -59.51
C LYS A 581 11.57 -4.12 -60.13
N ARG A 582 11.63 -4.27 -61.46
CA ARG A 582 10.54 -4.71 -62.33
C ARG A 582 10.11 -6.14 -62.03
N SER A 583 8.84 -6.41 -62.30
CA SER A 583 8.33 -7.75 -62.59
C SER A 583 9.18 -8.45 -63.65
N LYS A 584 9.46 -9.74 -63.40
CA LYS A 584 9.79 -10.77 -64.38
C LYS A 584 9.24 -12.10 -63.85
N TYR A 585 7.97 -12.39 -64.08
CA TYR A 585 7.45 -13.73 -64.37
C TYR A 585 6.06 -13.63 -65.01
N GLY A 586 5.83 -14.52 -65.97
CA GLY A 586 4.73 -14.57 -66.94
C GLY A 586 5.30 -15.22 -68.20
N PRO A 587 4.66 -16.24 -68.81
CA PRO A 587 3.34 -16.79 -68.49
C PRO A 587 3.28 -17.58 -67.17
#